data_AF-A0A8T5MYJ3-F1
#
_entry.id   AF-A0A8T5MYJ3-F1
#
_cell.length_a   1.000
_cell.length_b   1.000
_cell.length_c   1.000
_cell.angle_alpha   90.00
_cell.angle_beta   90.00
_cell.angle_gamma   90.00
#
_symmetry.space_group_name_H-M   'P 1'
#
loop_
_entity.id
_entity.type
_entity.pdbx_description
1 polymer ?
#
loop_
_entity_poly.entity_id
_entity_poly.type
_entity_poly.pdbx_seq_one_letter_code
_entity_poly.pdbx_strand_id
1 'polypeptide(L)'
;LITTVQHVHKINEIENILKENGKNVFVGRGSKRVKYPGQVLGCDFSSALSIMDKVDNYLYVGSGNFHPLGVSIATKKKVIVADPHANAIRELEKLKEKILRQRYAAIEKAKQGEKFGIVVGGKIGQKRIGLAEKVKGSLEKNNKKACLISLNEIKPEYLLYLNYDCFVCTACPRIAIDDYLMYEKPMITPVEVEIMLGKRGFDDYVFDEIKDEEKRS
;
A
#
# COMPACT_ATOMS: atom_id res chain seq x y z
N LEU A 1 5.07 1.86 18.28
CA LEU A 1 6.34 2.24 17.62
C LEU A 1 6.53 1.37 16.39
N ILE A 2 6.83 1.98 15.24
CA ILE A 2 7.06 1.28 13.97
C ILE A 2 8.26 1.87 13.21
N THR A 3 8.89 1.09 12.33
CA THR A 3 10.05 1.52 11.53
C THR A 3 10.27 0.59 10.32
N THR A 4 11.33 0.82 9.54
CA THR A 4 11.80 -0.06 8.46
C THR A 4 13.01 -0.85 8.92
N VAL A 5 13.42 -1.84 8.11
CA VAL A 5 14.57 -2.73 8.38
C VAL A 5 15.88 -1.98 8.71
N GLN A 6 16.04 -0.74 8.25
CA GLN A 6 17.24 0.06 8.50
C GLN A 6 17.36 0.51 9.95
N HIS A 7 16.25 0.69 10.68
CA HIS A 7 16.28 1.18 12.07
C HIS A 7 15.64 0.23 13.09
N VAL A 8 15.27 -1.00 12.71
CA VAL A 8 14.75 -2.01 13.67
C VAL A 8 15.70 -2.27 14.84
N HIS A 9 17.01 -2.18 14.61
CA HIS A 9 18.03 -2.37 15.63
C HIS A 9 18.02 -1.29 16.72
N LYS A 10 17.31 -0.17 16.49
CA LYS A 10 17.12 0.93 17.43
C LYS A 10 15.79 0.90 18.18
N ILE A 11 14.91 -0.07 17.92
CA ILE A 11 13.58 -0.11 18.53
C ILE A 11 13.66 -0.12 20.05
N ASN A 12 14.50 -0.97 20.65
CA ASN A 12 14.60 -1.08 22.11
C ASN A 12 15.08 0.23 22.75
N GLU A 13 16.05 0.90 22.12
CA GLU A 13 16.57 2.19 22.57
C GLU A 13 15.46 3.26 22.54
N ILE A 14 14.73 3.34 21.43
CA ILE A 14 13.64 4.31 21.25
C ILE A 14 12.48 4.02 22.19
N GLU A 15 12.15 2.75 22.38
CA GLU A 15 11.14 2.30 23.33
C GLU A 15 11.48 2.72 24.76
N ASN A 16 12.74 2.54 25.19
CA ASN A 16 13.19 2.95 26.51
C ASN A 16 13.09 4.47 26.70
N ILE A 17 13.59 5.25 25.73
CA ILE A 17 13.49 6.72 25.77
C ILE A 17 12.03 7.18 25.92
N LEU A 18 11.12 6.59 25.15
CA LEU A 18 9.70 6.93 25.24
C LEU A 18 9.07 6.54 26.59
N LYS A 19 9.44 5.38 27.13
CA LYS A 19 8.96 4.92 28.46
C LYS A 19 9.47 5.80 29.59
N GLU A 20 10.75 6.18 29.56
CA GLU A 20 11.36 7.11 30.52
C GLU A 20 10.66 8.48 30.49
N ASN A 21 10.13 8.88 29.32
CA ASN A 21 9.33 10.09 29.14
C ASN A 21 7.82 9.85 29.33
N GLY A 22 7.44 8.81 30.10
CA GLY A 22 6.08 8.57 30.57
C GLY A 22 5.10 8.05 29.51
N LYS A 23 5.60 7.45 28.41
CA LYS A 23 4.74 6.86 27.37
C LYS A 23 4.59 5.36 27.54
N ASN A 24 3.36 4.85 27.34
CA ASN A 24 3.12 3.43 27.16
C ASN A 24 3.44 3.04 25.71
N VAL A 25 4.47 2.21 25.52
CA VAL A 25 4.97 1.85 24.18
C VAL A 25 4.60 0.42 23.85
N PHE A 26 4.04 0.22 22.66
CA PHE A 26 3.75 -1.09 22.10
C PHE A 26 4.49 -1.28 20.78
N VAL A 27 5.04 -2.48 20.58
CA VAL A 27 5.75 -2.92 19.37
C VAL A 27 5.09 -4.22 18.88
N GLY A 28 4.41 -4.19 17.74
CA GLY A 28 3.73 -5.36 17.20
C GLY A 28 4.66 -6.30 16.44
N ARG A 29 4.40 -7.62 16.47
CA ARG A 29 5.27 -8.64 15.84
C ARG A 29 5.16 -8.71 14.30
N GLY A 30 4.01 -8.30 13.73
CA GLY A 30 3.76 -8.42 12.29
C GLY A 30 3.47 -9.85 11.82
N SER A 31 3.26 -10.00 10.51
CA SER A 31 3.01 -11.24 9.79
C SER A 31 4.32 -12.01 9.55
N LYS A 32 4.26 -13.18 8.89
CA LYS A 32 5.47 -13.95 8.53
C LYS A 32 6.36 -13.25 7.49
N ARG A 33 5.86 -12.22 6.81
CA ARG A 33 6.64 -11.41 5.86
C ARG A 33 7.54 -10.40 6.54
N VAL A 34 7.20 -10.05 7.77
CA VAL A 34 7.95 -9.10 8.58
C VAL A 34 8.94 -9.89 9.43
N LYS A 35 10.22 -9.53 9.38
CA LYS A 35 11.27 -10.27 10.08
C LYS A 35 11.40 -9.85 11.55
N TYR A 36 11.12 -8.58 11.84
CA TYR A 36 11.35 -8.00 13.16
C TYR A 36 10.09 -7.32 13.72
N PRO A 37 9.85 -7.37 15.04
CA PRO A 37 8.80 -6.57 15.66
C PRO A 37 8.95 -5.09 15.32
N GLY A 38 7.84 -4.38 15.13
CA GLY A 38 7.78 -2.97 14.76
C GLY A 38 8.17 -2.66 13.32
N GLN A 39 8.69 -3.63 12.56
CA GLN A 39 9.00 -3.43 11.15
C GLN A 39 7.71 -3.37 10.31
N VAL A 40 7.62 -2.38 9.42
CA VAL A 40 6.60 -2.30 8.38
C VAL A 40 7.25 -2.38 6.99
N LEU A 41 6.50 -2.91 6.02
CA LEU A 41 6.88 -2.96 4.61
C LEU A 41 5.88 -2.15 3.79
N GLY A 42 6.28 -1.75 2.58
CA GLY A 42 5.36 -1.06 1.67
C GLY A 42 4.20 -1.92 1.13
N CYS A 43 4.10 -3.17 1.57
CA CYS A 43 3.03 -4.10 1.21
C CYS A 43 2.52 -4.89 2.42
N ASP A 44 2.94 -4.52 3.64
CA ASP A 44 2.57 -5.21 4.86
C ASP A 44 2.69 -4.26 6.07
N PHE A 45 1.53 -3.90 6.62
CA PHE A 45 1.37 -3.04 7.80
C PHE A 45 0.94 -3.84 9.04
N SER A 46 1.00 -5.17 9.00
CA SER A 46 0.52 -6.05 10.08
C SER A 46 1.11 -5.76 11.45
N SER A 47 2.37 -5.32 11.53
CA SER A 47 3.01 -4.92 12.80
C SER A 47 2.30 -3.74 13.46
N ALA A 48 1.76 -2.82 12.67
CA ALA A 48 0.95 -1.72 13.18
C ALA A 48 -0.46 -2.20 13.54
N LEU A 49 -1.08 -2.98 12.65
CA LEU A 49 -2.45 -3.48 12.82
C LEU A 49 -2.60 -4.36 14.07
N SER A 50 -1.60 -5.19 14.40
CA SER A 50 -1.65 -6.12 15.54
C SER A 50 -1.71 -5.44 16.92
N ILE A 51 -1.42 -4.14 16.98
CA ILE A 51 -1.47 -3.34 18.21
C ILE A 51 -2.46 -2.19 18.11
N MET A 52 -3.28 -2.13 17.05
CA MET A 52 -4.17 -1.01 16.79
C MET A 52 -5.05 -0.69 17.99
N ASP A 53 -5.67 -1.68 18.61
CA ASP A 53 -6.59 -1.46 19.74
C ASP A 53 -5.90 -1.06 21.06
N LYS A 54 -4.57 -1.05 21.09
CA LYS A 54 -3.77 -0.77 22.30
C LYS A 54 -3.08 0.59 22.28
N VAL A 55 -3.14 1.31 21.16
CA VAL A 55 -2.38 2.55 20.96
C VAL A 55 -3.27 3.70 20.52
N ASP A 56 -3.03 4.89 21.04
CA ASP A 56 -3.73 6.10 20.58
C ASP A 56 -3.17 6.59 19.23
N ASN A 57 -1.84 6.52 19.09
CA ASN A 57 -1.09 7.07 17.97
C ASN A 57 0.10 6.17 17.63
N TYR A 58 0.65 6.32 16.42
CA TYR A 58 1.90 5.66 16.02
C TYR A 58 3.04 6.68 15.92
N LEU A 59 4.23 6.26 16.36
CA LEU A 59 5.50 6.88 16.01
C LEU A 59 6.17 6.00 14.95
N TYR A 60 6.46 6.57 13.79
CA TYR A 60 7.28 5.98 12.74
C TYR A 60 8.67 6.62 12.75
N VAL A 61 9.70 5.78 12.72
CA VAL A 61 11.10 6.24 12.67
C VAL A 61 11.69 5.86 11.33
N GLY A 62 12.06 6.86 10.52
CA GLY A 62 12.58 6.69 9.17
C GLY A 62 12.29 7.91 8.28
N SER A 63 12.86 7.94 7.08
CA SER A 63 12.81 9.10 6.19
C SER A 63 11.67 9.10 5.17
N GLY A 64 11.21 7.92 4.75
CA GLY A 64 10.18 7.78 3.71
C GLY A 64 8.75 8.03 4.21
N ASN A 65 7.88 8.51 3.32
CA ASN A 65 6.47 8.79 3.66
C ASN A 65 5.52 7.62 3.37
N PHE A 66 5.88 6.71 2.45
CA PHE A 66 4.96 5.65 2.00
C PHE A 66 4.50 4.75 3.16
N HIS A 67 5.45 4.26 3.97
CA HIS A 67 5.14 3.38 5.10
C HIS A 67 4.24 4.03 6.16
N PRO A 68 4.58 5.21 6.72
CA PRO A 68 3.74 5.81 7.74
C PRO A 68 2.39 6.31 7.17
N LEU A 69 2.33 6.66 5.88
CA LEU A 69 1.07 6.97 5.21
C LEU A 69 0.16 5.74 5.11
N GLY A 70 0.70 4.59 4.68
CA GLY A 70 -0.05 3.34 4.61
C GLY A 70 -0.61 2.94 5.97
N VAL A 71 0.19 3.07 7.03
CA VAL A 71 -0.28 2.83 8.41
C VAL A 71 -1.37 3.82 8.82
N SER A 72 -1.22 5.12 8.52
CA SER A 72 -2.23 6.13 8.86
C SER A 72 -3.57 5.92 8.15
N ILE A 73 -3.53 5.40 6.92
CA ILE A 73 -4.73 5.06 6.16
C ILE A 73 -5.35 3.77 6.73
N ALA A 74 -4.57 2.70 6.87
CA ALA A 74 -5.07 1.39 7.29
C ALA A 74 -5.61 1.38 8.74
N THR A 75 -5.00 2.17 9.63
CA THR A 75 -5.41 2.24 11.04
C THR A 75 -6.41 3.35 11.32
N LYS A 76 -6.58 4.31 10.39
CA LYS A 76 -7.26 5.59 10.61
C LYS A 76 -6.73 6.39 11.82
N LYS A 77 -5.53 6.07 12.34
CA LYS A 77 -4.88 6.76 13.46
C LYS A 77 -3.80 7.73 13.00
N LYS A 78 -3.48 8.71 13.85
CA LYS A 78 -2.39 9.65 13.61
C LYS A 78 -1.04 8.92 13.65
N VAL A 79 -0.18 9.27 12.71
CA VAL A 79 1.19 8.75 12.63
C VAL A 79 2.15 9.93 12.60
N ILE A 80 3.00 10.01 13.62
CA ILE A 80 4.08 10.99 13.72
C ILE A 80 5.31 10.37 13.09
N VAL A 81 5.97 11.10 12.18
CA VAL A 81 7.21 10.67 11.53
C VAL A 81 8.39 11.36 12.20
N ALA A 82 9.32 10.60 12.75
CA ALA A 82 10.63 11.05 13.19
C ALA A 82 11.69 10.61 12.17
N ASP A 83 12.28 11.57 11.47
CA ASP A 83 13.30 11.34 10.45
C ASP A 83 14.70 11.50 11.07
N PRO A 84 15.46 10.40 11.28
CA PRO A 84 16.77 10.47 11.92
C PRO A 84 17.84 11.10 11.03
N HIS A 85 17.62 11.20 9.72
CA HIS A 85 18.59 11.79 8.78
C HIS A 85 18.36 13.29 8.61
N ALA A 86 17.10 13.69 8.48
CA ALA A 86 16.73 15.11 8.38
C ALA A 86 16.65 15.81 9.75
N ASN A 87 16.74 15.05 10.85
CA ASN A 87 16.50 15.51 12.22
C ASN A 87 15.18 16.30 12.34
N ALA A 88 14.11 15.73 11.78
CA ALA A 88 12.83 16.42 11.62
C ALA A 88 11.66 15.55 12.09
N ILE A 89 10.65 16.21 12.66
CA ILE A 89 9.36 15.61 12.98
C ILE A 89 8.32 16.11 11.99
N ARG A 90 7.53 15.20 11.42
CA ARG A 90 6.56 15.51 10.38
C ARG A 90 5.21 14.85 10.65
N GLU A 91 4.15 15.54 10.26
CA GLU A 91 2.78 15.03 10.19
C GLU A 91 2.41 14.71 8.75
N LEU A 92 1.38 13.87 8.56
CA LEU A 92 1.06 13.28 7.26
C LEU A 92 -0.27 13.74 6.69
N GLU A 93 -1.08 14.47 7.43
CA GLU A 93 -2.48 14.79 7.10
C GLU A 93 -2.62 15.44 5.71
N LYS A 94 -1.81 16.47 5.41
CA LYS A 94 -1.81 17.13 4.09
C LYS A 94 -1.40 16.18 2.96
N LEU A 95 -0.41 15.32 3.21
CA LEU A 95 0.05 14.34 2.22
C LEU A 95 -1.01 13.24 2.02
N LYS A 96 -1.64 12.78 3.10
CA LYS A 96 -2.72 11.79 3.08
C LYS A 96 -3.89 12.29 2.26
N GLU A 97 -4.34 13.52 2.50
CA GLU A 97 -5.40 14.15 1.72
C GLU A 97 -5.03 14.24 0.23
N LYS A 98 -3.82 14.71 -0.08
CA LYS A 98 -3.33 14.79 -1.46
C LYS A 98 -3.35 13.43 -2.16
N ILE A 99 -2.81 12.40 -1.51
CA ILE A 99 -2.75 11.05 -2.08
C ILE A 99 -4.16 10.49 -2.27
N LEU A 100 -5.03 10.57 -1.27
CA LEU A 100 -6.41 10.09 -1.40
C LEU A 100 -7.17 10.79 -2.53
N ARG A 101 -7.01 12.10 -2.71
CA ARG A 101 -7.57 12.84 -3.86
C ARG A 101 -7.04 12.32 -5.20
N GLN A 102 -5.74 12.05 -5.30
CA GLN A 102 -5.15 11.45 -6.51
C GLN A 102 -5.72 10.05 -6.79
N ARG A 103 -5.90 9.23 -5.75
CA ARG A 103 -6.47 7.88 -5.88
C ARG A 103 -7.93 7.92 -6.30
N TYR A 104 -8.71 8.83 -5.72
CA TYR A 104 -10.10 9.07 -6.13
C TYR A 104 -10.17 9.45 -7.63
N ALA A 105 -9.35 10.39 -8.08
CA ALA A 105 -9.30 10.78 -9.49
C ALA A 105 -8.89 9.61 -10.41
N ALA A 106 -7.94 8.76 -9.97
CA ALA A 106 -7.54 7.57 -10.72
C ALA A 106 -8.69 6.56 -10.85
N ILE A 107 -9.44 6.31 -9.78
CA ILE A 107 -10.61 5.42 -9.76
C ILE A 107 -11.71 5.95 -10.69
N GLU A 108 -12.03 7.23 -10.61
CA GLU A 108 -13.07 7.84 -11.47
C GLU A 108 -12.67 7.81 -12.95
N LYS A 109 -11.39 8.06 -13.27
CA LYS A 109 -10.88 7.88 -14.65
C LYS A 109 -10.95 6.43 -15.11
N ALA A 110 -10.60 5.48 -14.24
CA ALA A 110 -10.67 4.04 -14.54
C ALA A 110 -12.12 3.58 -14.81
N LYS A 111 -13.10 4.12 -14.06
CA LYS A 111 -14.53 3.79 -14.20
C LYS A 111 -15.07 4.03 -15.61
N GLN A 112 -14.55 5.06 -16.28
CA GLN A 112 -14.89 5.44 -17.66
C GLN A 112 -14.27 4.51 -18.71
N GLY A 113 -13.21 3.76 -18.37
CA GLY A 113 -12.54 2.83 -19.30
C GLY A 113 -13.32 1.55 -19.54
N GLU A 114 -13.13 0.92 -20.69
CA GLU A 114 -13.77 -0.35 -21.08
C GLU A 114 -12.78 -1.52 -21.11
N LYS A 115 -11.52 -1.27 -21.48
CA LYS A 115 -10.45 -2.26 -21.64
C LYS A 115 -9.42 -2.13 -20.53
N PHE A 116 -9.23 -3.18 -19.76
CA PHE A 116 -8.32 -3.23 -18.61
C PHE A 116 -7.16 -4.20 -18.86
N GLY A 117 -5.94 -3.71 -18.62
CA GLY A 117 -4.74 -4.52 -18.55
C GLY A 117 -4.39 -4.85 -17.10
N ILE A 118 -4.43 -6.12 -16.71
CA ILE A 118 -4.15 -6.56 -15.34
C ILE A 118 -2.69 -7.02 -15.27
N VAL A 119 -1.86 -6.23 -14.61
CA VAL A 119 -0.41 -6.44 -14.55
C VAL A 119 -0.05 -7.39 -13.42
N VAL A 120 0.50 -8.54 -13.77
CA VAL A 120 1.00 -9.58 -12.85
C VAL A 120 2.53 -9.50 -12.79
N GLY A 121 3.08 -9.39 -11.58
CA GLY A 121 4.53 -9.35 -11.37
C GLY A 121 5.18 -10.74 -11.49
N GLY A 122 6.26 -10.84 -12.25
CA GLY A 122 7.04 -12.08 -12.42
C GLY A 122 7.91 -12.45 -11.21
N LYS A 123 8.20 -11.48 -10.33
CA LYS A 123 9.03 -11.70 -9.12
C LYS A 123 8.27 -12.54 -8.09
N ILE A 124 8.95 -13.53 -7.49
CA ILE A 124 8.37 -14.49 -6.51
C ILE A 124 7.61 -13.78 -5.38
N GLY A 125 8.09 -12.63 -4.91
CA GLY A 125 7.46 -11.86 -3.84
C GLY A 125 6.18 -11.09 -4.22
N GLN A 126 5.90 -10.97 -5.53
CA GLN A 126 4.85 -10.11 -6.12
C GLN A 126 3.89 -10.88 -7.05
N LYS A 127 4.16 -12.16 -7.32
CA LYS A 127 3.33 -13.00 -8.19
C LYS A 127 2.00 -13.35 -7.48
N ARG A 128 0.93 -12.65 -7.83
CA ARG A 128 -0.44 -12.86 -7.29
C ARG A 128 -1.43 -13.27 -8.38
N ILE A 129 -1.19 -14.40 -9.07
CA ILE A 129 -2.02 -14.84 -10.21
C ILE A 129 -3.47 -15.06 -9.80
N GLY A 130 -3.72 -15.80 -8.71
CA GLY A 130 -5.10 -16.04 -8.25
C GLY A 130 -5.89 -14.74 -7.95
N LEU A 131 -5.22 -13.69 -7.47
CA LEU A 131 -5.86 -12.37 -7.31
C LEU A 131 -6.11 -11.69 -8.66
N ALA A 132 -5.16 -11.77 -9.60
CA ALA A 132 -5.34 -11.24 -10.94
C ALA A 132 -6.52 -11.87 -11.68
N GLU A 133 -6.71 -13.19 -11.55
CA GLU A 133 -7.86 -13.91 -12.10
C GLU A 133 -9.18 -13.49 -11.45
N LYS A 134 -9.21 -13.30 -10.12
CA LYS A 134 -10.39 -12.78 -9.39
C LYS A 134 -10.75 -11.37 -9.84
N VAL A 135 -9.75 -10.50 -10.03
CA VAL A 135 -9.93 -9.14 -10.56
C VAL A 135 -10.48 -9.20 -11.98
N LYS A 136 -9.89 -10.03 -12.85
CA LYS A 136 -10.37 -10.26 -14.22
C LYS A 136 -11.85 -10.65 -14.24
N GLY A 137 -12.22 -11.69 -13.49
CA GLY A 137 -13.61 -12.14 -13.42
C GLY A 137 -14.55 -11.09 -12.83
N SER A 138 -14.09 -10.24 -11.90
CA SER A 138 -14.88 -9.13 -11.38
C SER A 138 -15.15 -8.05 -12.42
N LEU A 139 -14.15 -7.71 -13.24
CA LEU A 139 -14.28 -6.73 -14.32
C LEU A 139 -15.19 -7.26 -15.43
N GLU A 140 -15.01 -8.51 -15.85
CA GLU A 140 -15.82 -9.15 -16.90
C GLU A 140 -17.30 -9.27 -16.50
N LYS A 141 -17.59 -9.63 -15.24
CA LYS A 141 -18.97 -9.63 -14.69
C LYS A 141 -19.63 -8.25 -14.69
N ASN A 142 -18.84 -7.18 -14.78
CA ASN A 142 -19.32 -5.80 -14.86
C ASN A 142 -19.15 -5.22 -16.28
N ASN A 143 -19.18 -6.08 -17.30
CA ASN A 143 -19.13 -5.71 -18.72
C ASN A 143 -17.86 -4.96 -19.14
N LYS A 144 -16.75 -5.14 -18.43
CA LYS A 144 -15.43 -4.62 -18.82
C LYS A 144 -14.61 -5.71 -19.51
N LYS A 145 -13.85 -5.36 -20.55
CA LYS A 145 -12.89 -6.26 -21.19
C LYS A 145 -11.61 -6.30 -20.36
N ALA A 146 -11.11 -7.47 -19.99
CA ALA A 146 -9.93 -7.58 -19.13
C ALA A 146 -8.93 -8.64 -19.63
N CYS A 147 -7.65 -8.31 -19.63
CA CYS A 147 -6.58 -9.21 -20.06
C CYS A 147 -5.44 -9.21 -19.04
N LEU A 148 -4.81 -10.38 -18.82
CA LEU A 148 -3.65 -10.50 -17.95
C LEU A 148 -2.38 -10.16 -18.73
N ILE A 149 -1.49 -9.38 -18.11
CA ILE A 149 -0.20 -8.98 -18.66
C ILE A 149 0.86 -9.37 -17.64
N SER A 150 1.73 -10.33 -18.00
CA SER A 150 2.82 -10.77 -17.12
C SER A 150 4.09 -9.99 -17.44
N LEU A 151 4.67 -9.33 -16.43
CA LEU A 151 5.92 -8.58 -16.57
C LEU A 151 6.84 -8.84 -15.39
N ASN A 152 8.14 -9.02 -15.66
CA ASN A 152 9.13 -9.12 -14.58
C ASN A 152 9.47 -7.75 -13.98
N GLU A 153 9.58 -6.73 -14.84
CA GLU A 153 9.71 -5.33 -14.47
C GLU A 153 8.52 -4.54 -15.01
N ILE A 154 7.94 -3.69 -14.18
CA ILE A 154 6.77 -2.89 -14.53
C ILE A 154 7.25 -1.44 -14.64
N LYS A 155 7.31 -0.95 -15.87
CA LYS A 155 7.75 0.41 -16.21
C LYS A 155 6.70 1.08 -17.11
N PRO A 156 6.53 2.41 -17.03
CA PRO A 156 5.59 3.13 -17.89
C PRO A 156 5.79 2.84 -19.38
N GLU A 157 7.04 2.77 -19.84
CA GLU A 157 7.41 2.52 -21.24
C GLU A 157 6.87 1.19 -21.81
N TYR A 158 6.74 0.15 -20.98
CA TYR A 158 6.21 -1.16 -21.40
C TYR A 158 4.69 -1.16 -21.54
N LEU A 159 4.01 -0.23 -20.87
CA LEU A 159 2.54 -0.16 -20.85
C LEU A 159 1.99 0.91 -21.80
N LEU A 160 2.81 1.90 -22.16
CA LEU A 160 2.43 3.08 -22.93
C LEU A 160 1.69 2.73 -24.22
N TYR A 161 2.24 1.80 -25.01
CA TYR A 161 1.73 1.44 -26.32
C TYR A 161 0.64 0.34 -26.30
N LEU A 162 0.29 -0.17 -25.12
CA LEU A 162 -0.74 -1.20 -25.02
C LEU A 162 -2.14 -0.55 -25.11
N ASN A 163 -3.02 -1.15 -25.92
CA ASN A 163 -4.36 -0.65 -26.19
C ASN A 163 -5.38 -0.97 -25.08
N TYR A 164 -5.11 -0.46 -23.87
CA TYR A 164 -6.00 -0.49 -22.70
C TYR A 164 -6.36 0.93 -22.27
N ASP A 165 -7.48 1.09 -21.58
CA ASP A 165 -7.92 2.38 -21.02
C ASP A 165 -7.41 2.56 -19.59
N CYS A 166 -7.20 1.45 -18.87
CA CYS A 166 -6.74 1.42 -17.50
C CYS A 166 -5.86 0.19 -17.25
N PHE A 167 -4.94 0.31 -16.30
CA PHE A 167 -4.17 -0.80 -15.77
C PHE A 167 -4.52 -1.09 -14.31
N VAL A 168 -4.52 -2.38 -13.95
CA VAL A 168 -4.65 -2.83 -12.56
C VAL A 168 -3.34 -3.49 -12.14
N CYS A 169 -2.65 -2.94 -11.16
CA CYS A 169 -1.40 -3.52 -10.65
C CYS A 169 -1.71 -4.57 -9.58
N THR A 170 -1.53 -5.85 -9.91
CA THR A 170 -1.64 -6.94 -8.91
C THR A 170 -0.27 -7.37 -8.40
N ALA A 171 0.79 -6.59 -8.66
CA ALA A 171 2.17 -6.87 -8.28
C ALA A 171 2.56 -6.17 -6.96
N CYS A 172 3.49 -5.20 -7.02
CA CYS A 172 3.85 -4.37 -5.87
C CYS A 172 2.84 -3.22 -5.69
N PRO A 173 2.18 -3.10 -4.53
CA PRO A 173 1.22 -2.01 -4.26
C PRO A 173 1.80 -0.61 -4.47
N ARG A 174 3.11 -0.43 -4.24
CA ARG A 174 3.78 0.86 -4.39
C ARG A 174 3.72 1.41 -5.81
N ILE A 175 3.71 0.56 -6.84
CA ILE A 175 3.73 1.00 -8.25
C ILE A 175 2.52 1.87 -8.56
N ALA A 176 1.34 1.45 -8.12
CA ALA A 176 0.12 2.20 -8.39
C ALA A 176 0.07 3.54 -7.64
N ILE A 177 0.76 3.66 -6.50
CA ILE A 177 0.65 4.82 -5.60
C ILE A 177 1.84 5.79 -5.77
N ASP A 178 3.07 5.31 -5.61
CA ASP A 178 4.29 6.13 -5.70
C ASP A 178 4.56 6.57 -7.15
N ASP A 179 4.40 5.66 -8.10
CA ASP A 179 4.74 5.90 -9.51
C ASP A 179 3.53 6.41 -10.32
N TYR A 180 2.41 6.70 -9.64
CA TYR A 180 1.15 7.11 -10.27
C TYR A 180 1.31 8.19 -11.34
N LEU A 181 2.09 9.23 -11.05
CA LEU A 181 2.30 10.37 -11.95
C LEU A 181 3.13 10.04 -13.19
N MET A 182 3.79 8.88 -13.23
CA MET A 182 4.58 8.44 -14.38
C MET A 182 3.75 7.72 -15.44
N TYR A 183 2.52 7.32 -15.12
CA TYR A 183 1.63 6.61 -16.04
C TYR A 183 0.60 7.57 -16.67
N GLU A 184 0.54 7.59 -18.00
CA GLU A 184 -0.45 8.38 -18.75
C GLU A 184 -1.89 7.85 -18.54
N LYS A 185 -2.00 6.53 -18.49
CA LYS A 185 -3.24 5.79 -18.24
C LYS A 185 -3.38 5.50 -16.75
N PRO A 186 -4.59 5.53 -16.18
CA PRO A 186 -4.79 5.24 -14.77
C PRO A 186 -4.23 3.86 -14.41
N MET A 187 -3.43 3.84 -13.35
CA MET A 187 -2.89 2.63 -12.71
C MET A 187 -3.52 2.50 -11.33
N ILE A 188 -4.39 1.50 -11.15
CA ILE A 188 -5.12 1.27 -9.90
C ILE A 188 -4.76 -0.06 -9.25
N THR A 189 -5.04 -0.20 -7.95
CA THR A 189 -4.85 -1.43 -7.18
C THR A 189 -6.10 -2.32 -7.21
N PRO A 190 -6.03 -3.58 -6.76
CA PRO A 190 -7.22 -4.44 -6.61
C PRO A 190 -8.26 -3.86 -5.65
N VAL A 191 -7.82 -3.24 -4.54
CA VAL A 191 -8.72 -2.55 -3.60
C VAL A 191 -9.49 -1.43 -4.30
N GLU A 192 -8.83 -0.71 -5.19
CA GLU A 192 -9.44 0.38 -5.95
C GLU A 192 -10.38 -0.12 -7.05
N VAL A 193 -10.16 -1.31 -7.60
CA VAL A 193 -11.14 -1.99 -8.44
C VAL A 193 -12.41 -2.32 -7.66
N GLU A 194 -12.30 -2.76 -6.39
CA GLU A 194 -13.48 -2.98 -5.55
C GLU A 194 -14.29 -1.69 -5.37
N ILE A 195 -13.62 -0.56 -5.15
CA ILE A 195 -14.27 0.75 -5.02
C ILE A 195 -14.90 1.17 -6.35
N MET A 196 -14.16 1.07 -7.45
CA MET A 196 -14.64 1.40 -8.80
C MET A 196 -15.92 0.64 -9.16
N LEU A 197 -16.02 -0.62 -8.76
CA LEU A 197 -17.15 -1.51 -9.01
C LEU A 197 -18.25 -1.42 -7.92
N GLY A 198 -18.14 -0.51 -6.95
CA GLY A 198 -19.14 -0.33 -5.89
C GLY A 198 -19.20 -1.44 -4.84
N LYS A 199 -18.18 -2.30 -4.77
CA LYS A 199 -18.07 -3.38 -3.76
C LYS A 199 -17.49 -2.90 -2.42
N ARG A 200 -16.87 -1.72 -2.43
CA ARG A 200 -16.26 -1.05 -1.27
C ARG A 200 -16.55 0.45 -1.34
N GLY A 201 -16.89 1.07 -0.21
CA GLY A 201 -17.01 2.53 -0.12
C GLY A 201 -15.64 3.21 -0.09
N PHE A 202 -15.52 4.42 -0.64
CA PHE A 202 -14.25 5.16 -0.61
C PHE A 202 -13.82 5.53 0.83
N ASP A 203 -14.76 5.66 1.76
CA ASP A 203 -14.46 5.89 3.19
C ASP A 203 -13.77 4.69 3.87
N ASP A 204 -13.80 3.52 3.22
CA ASP A 204 -13.12 2.29 3.61
C ASP A 204 -11.88 2.02 2.75
N TYR A 205 -11.34 3.08 2.12
CA TYR A 205 -10.10 3.02 1.36
C TYR A 205 -8.94 2.55 2.25
N VAL A 206 -8.22 1.55 1.76
CA VAL A 206 -6.99 1.03 2.35
C VAL A 206 -5.95 0.83 1.26
N PHE A 207 -4.67 0.84 1.65
CA PHE A 207 -3.62 0.45 0.72
C PHE A 207 -3.72 -1.05 0.44
N ASP A 208 -3.36 -1.44 -0.79
CA ASP A 208 -3.21 -2.84 -1.14
C ASP A 208 -2.01 -3.43 -0.37
N GLU A 209 -2.21 -4.63 0.18
CA GLU A 209 -1.23 -5.37 0.97
C GLU A 209 -1.08 -6.76 0.37
N ILE A 210 0.12 -7.34 0.47
CA ILE A 210 0.38 -8.71 -0.02
C ILE A 210 0.29 -9.65 1.18
N LYS A 211 -0.82 -10.39 1.28
CA LYS A 211 -1.02 -11.39 2.33
C LYS A 211 -0.41 -12.74 1.95
N ASP A 212 -0.02 -13.54 2.94
CA ASP A 212 0.65 -14.83 2.70
C ASP A 212 -0.22 -15.84 1.94
N GLU A 213 -1.54 -15.73 2.07
CA GLU A 213 -2.52 -16.62 1.42
C GLU A 213 -2.56 -16.46 -0.11
N GLU A 214 -2.11 -15.30 -0.63
CA GLU A 214 -2.23 -14.93 -2.05
C GLU A 214 -1.14 -15.54 -2.95
N LYS A 215 -0.16 -16.24 -2.37
CA LYS A 215 0.97 -16.87 -3.09
C LYS A 215 0.74 -18.32 -3.51
N ARG A 216 -0.39 -18.92 -3.14
CA ARG A 216 -0.70 -20.32 -3.48
C ARG A 216 -1.43 -20.39 -4.83
N SER A 217 -0.68 -20.32 -5.92
CA SER A 217 -1.10 -20.73 -7.26
C SER A 217 0.12 -20.90 -8.16
#